data_AF-A0A168ISK1-F1
#
_entry.id   AF-A0A168ISK1-F1
#
_cell.length_a   1.000
_cell.length_b   1.000
_cell.length_c   1.000
_cell.angle_alpha   90.00
_cell.angle_beta   90.00
_cell.angle_gamma   90.00
#
_symmetry.space_group_name_H-M   'P 1'
#
loop_
_entity.id
_entity.type
_entity.pdbx_description
1 polymer ?
#
loop_
_entity_poly.entity_id
_entity_poly.type
_entity_poly.pdbx_seq_one_letter_code
_entity_poly.pdbx_strand_id
1 'polypeptide(L)'
;MRVTAVRDRSIGQNGCVLRPSRARLLATARHAPIPVCVTVSLLDGLVLARSAFHHSLNYRSVIIHGDAGTVGDIDEKERVLAALLRLDAESTDVALTARAGPPNDDAADLDSGYWAGVVPLRLTAGAAEPHCDLPTPTGLAPSLR
;
A
#
# COMPACT_ATOMS: atom_id res chain seq x y z
N MET A 1 -1.89 -5.72 -3.69
CA MET A 1 -1.49 -5.88 -2.27
C MET A 1 -2.04 -4.69 -1.50
N ARG A 2 -2.95 -4.90 -0.55
CA ARG A 2 -3.59 -3.82 0.23
C ARG A 2 -2.94 -3.74 1.61
N VAL A 3 -2.20 -2.66 1.86
CA VAL A 3 -1.73 -2.31 3.21
C VAL A 3 -2.68 -1.25 3.76
N THR A 4 -3.35 -1.57 4.87
CA THR A 4 -4.22 -0.64 5.59
C THR A 4 -3.49 -0.24 6.87
N ALA A 5 -2.97 0.98 6.97
CA ALA A 5 -2.41 1.48 8.22
C ALA A 5 -3.56 1.77 9.20
N VAL A 6 -3.76 0.91 10.19
CA VAL A 6 -4.77 1.12 11.24
C VAL A 6 -4.17 1.95 12.36
N ARG A 7 -4.84 3.07 12.69
CA ARG A 7 -4.43 3.98 13.75
C ARG A 7 -5.31 3.76 14.98
N ASP A 8 -4.97 2.73 15.76
CA ASP A 8 -5.56 2.55 17.09
C ASP A 8 -5.21 3.77 17.97
N ARG A 9 -6.14 4.16 18.85
CA ARG A 9 -5.97 5.25 19.82
C ARG A 9 -5.97 4.76 21.28
N SER A 10 -6.20 3.47 21.51
CA SER A 10 -6.18 2.85 22.84
C SER A 10 -4.77 2.48 23.30
N ILE A 11 -3.84 2.26 22.38
CA ILE A 11 -2.42 1.97 22.63
C ILE A 11 -1.57 2.86 21.71
N GLY A 12 -0.61 3.61 22.28
CA GLY A 12 0.08 4.71 21.58
C GLY A 12 1.25 4.31 20.68
N GLN A 13 1.08 3.35 19.75
CA GLN A 13 2.13 2.87 18.83
C GLN A 13 1.61 2.67 17.39
N ASN A 14 2.50 2.70 16.39
CA ASN A 14 2.17 2.63 14.94
C ASN A 14 2.92 1.46 14.24
N GLY A 15 2.38 0.86 13.16
CA GLY A 15 3.06 -0.25 12.42
C GLY A 15 2.50 -0.55 11.00
N CYS A 16 3.02 -1.58 10.29
CA CYS A 16 2.66 -1.95 8.88
C CYS A 16 2.92 -3.44 8.45
N VAL A 17 1.91 -4.32 8.19
CA VAL A 17 2.10 -5.82 7.99
C VAL A 17 2.58 -6.26 6.62
N LEU A 18 3.42 -7.31 6.65
CA LEU A 18 3.68 -8.25 5.57
C LEU A 18 3.39 -9.70 6.04
N ARG A 19 2.68 -10.52 5.24
CA ARG A 19 2.51 -11.97 5.47
C ARG A 19 3.01 -12.80 4.28
N PRO A 20 4.32 -13.08 4.17
CA PRO A 20 4.84 -13.95 3.13
C PRO A 20 4.68 -15.44 3.49
N SER A 21 4.19 -16.27 2.57
CA SER A 21 3.86 -17.68 2.83
C SER A 21 5.08 -18.59 3.09
N ARG A 22 6.22 -18.34 2.42
CA ARG A 22 7.50 -19.05 2.62
C ARG A 22 8.73 -18.14 2.37
N ALA A 23 8.78 -16.94 2.94
CA ALA A 23 9.98 -16.10 2.80
C ALA A 23 11.12 -16.54 3.73
N ARG A 24 12.35 -16.57 3.18
CA ARG A 24 13.62 -16.75 3.92
C ARG A 24 13.75 -15.75 5.09
N LEU A 25 13.20 -14.54 4.88
CA LEU A 25 13.04 -13.46 5.87
C LEU A 25 12.43 -13.94 7.21
N LEU A 26 11.40 -14.79 7.18
CA LEU A 26 10.74 -15.31 8.39
C LEU A 26 11.54 -16.41 9.12
N ALA A 27 12.58 -16.96 8.51
CA ALA A 27 13.50 -17.86 9.19
C ALA A 27 14.53 -17.05 9.99
N THR A 28 15.11 -16.01 9.38
CA THR A 28 16.04 -15.09 10.04
C THR A 28 15.37 -14.28 11.17
N ALA A 29 14.12 -13.83 10.98
CA ALA A 29 13.41 -12.96 11.94
C ALA A 29 13.08 -13.63 13.29
N ARG A 30 13.27 -14.96 13.39
CA ARG A 30 13.09 -15.75 14.62
C ARG A 30 14.27 -15.65 15.59
N HIS A 31 15.40 -15.12 15.13
CA HIS A 31 16.65 -15.10 15.89
C HIS A 31 17.12 -13.68 16.22
N ALA A 32 16.79 -12.70 15.37
CA ALA A 32 17.00 -11.27 15.60
C ALA A 32 15.96 -10.47 14.78
N PRO A 33 15.69 -9.20 15.13
CA PRO A 33 15.02 -8.27 14.22
C PRO A 33 15.77 -8.14 12.89
N ILE A 34 15.07 -7.79 11.81
CA ILE A 34 15.67 -7.56 10.50
C ILE A 34 15.33 -6.14 10.01
N PRO A 35 16.32 -5.35 9.55
CA PRO A 35 16.03 -4.08 8.89
C PRO A 35 15.24 -4.32 7.59
N VAL A 36 14.07 -3.68 7.48
CA VAL A 36 13.21 -3.74 6.29
C VAL A 36 12.96 -2.36 5.72
N CYS A 37 12.74 -2.31 4.41
CA CYS A 37 12.12 -1.17 3.72
C CYS A 37 10.70 -1.58 3.32
N VAL A 38 9.71 -0.81 3.74
CA VAL A 38 8.30 -1.04 3.40
C VAL A 38 7.72 0.18 2.70
N THR A 39 7.45 0.03 1.41
CA THR A 39 6.84 1.08 0.58
C THR A 39 5.37 0.79 0.35
N VAL A 40 4.51 1.76 0.66
CA VAL A 40 3.07 1.72 0.39
C VAL A 40 2.71 2.87 -0.52
N SER A 41 2.24 2.57 -1.74
CA SER A 41 1.91 3.57 -2.76
C SER A 41 0.45 3.43 -3.22
N LEU A 42 -0.24 4.57 -3.30
CA LEU A 42 -1.57 4.71 -3.90
C LEU A 42 -1.45 5.55 -5.18
N LEU A 43 -2.05 5.08 -6.27
CA LEU A 43 -2.12 5.79 -7.55
C LEU A 43 -3.50 6.44 -7.70
N ASP A 44 -3.53 7.77 -7.85
CA ASP A 44 -4.73 8.60 -7.89
C ASP A 44 -5.05 9.11 -9.32
N GLY A 45 -4.09 9.01 -10.25
CA GLY A 45 -4.30 9.31 -11.68
C GLY A 45 -3.05 9.13 -12.53
N LEU A 46 -3.24 8.87 -13.83
CA LEU A 46 -2.20 9.09 -14.85
C LEU A 46 -2.17 10.58 -15.20
N VAL A 47 -0.99 11.14 -15.43
CA VAL A 47 -0.82 12.52 -15.86
C VAL A 47 -0.11 12.52 -17.20
N LEU A 48 -0.86 12.81 -18.25
CA LEU A 48 -0.41 12.67 -19.64
C LEU A 48 -0.20 14.07 -20.21
N ALA A 49 1.07 14.41 -20.39
CA ALA A 49 1.52 15.62 -21.05
C ALA A 49 1.43 15.47 -22.59
N ARG A 50 1.76 16.52 -23.32
CA ARG A 50 1.90 16.51 -24.78
C ARG A 50 3.22 15.87 -25.22
N SER A 51 4.27 16.04 -24.41
CA SER A 51 5.56 15.40 -24.58
C SER A 51 5.74 14.19 -23.64
N ALA A 52 6.35 13.12 -24.16
CA ALA A 52 6.60 11.89 -23.41
C ALA A 52 7.51 12.10 -22.18
N PHE A 53 8.38 13.11 -22.21
CA PHE A 53 9.29 13.44 -21.09
C PHE A 53 8.56 14.03 -19.87
N HIS A 54 7.37 14.61 -20.06
CA HIS A 54 6.57 15.26 -19.01
C HIS A 54 5.39 14.40 -18.53
N HIS A 55 5.28 13.16 -19.04
CA HIS A 55 4.32 12.19 -18.51
C HIS A 55 4.67 11.81 -17.07
N SER A 56 3.65 11.69 -16.21
CA SER A 56 3.83 11.45 -14.79
C SER A 56 2.61 10.77 -14.16
N LEU A 57 2.58 10.71 -12.84
CA LEU A 57 1.48 10.15 -12.05
C LEU A 57 1.00 11.17 -11.01
N ASN A 58 -0.27 11.07 -10.63
CA ASN A 58 -0.76 11.60 -9.37
C ASN A 58 -0.80 10.42 -8.39
N TYR A 59 -0.11 10.56 -7.26
CA TYR A 59 0.14 9.47 -6.33
C TYR A 59 0.43 9.97 -4.92
N ARG A 60 0.29 9.08 -3.94
CA ARG A 60 0.72 9.26 -2.56
C ARG A 60 1.46 8.01 -2.12
N SER A 61 2.68 8.15 -1.60
CA SER A 61 3.49 7.03 -1.15
C SER A 61 4.19 7.34 0.17
N VAL A 62 4.28 6.33 1.03
CA VAL A 62 5.12 6.34 2.23
C VAL A 62 6.17 5.24 2.11
N ILE A 63 7.40 5.56 2.47
CA ILE A 63 8.53 4.63 2.60
C ILE A 63 8.88 4.60 4.08
N ILE A 64 8.93 3.40 4.64
CA ILE A 64 9.22 3.16 6.05
C ILE A 64 10.47 2.29 6.14
N HIS A 65 11.49 2.75 6.85
CA HIS A 65 12.65 1.95 7.24
C HIS A 65 12.54 1.65 8.73
N GLY A 66 12.91 0.44 9.15
CA GLY A 66 12.91 0.05 10.55
C GLY A 66 13.04 -1.46 10.72
N ASP A 67 13.08 -1.92 11.96
CA ASP A 67 13.33 -3.34 12.25
C ASP A 67 12.03 -4.14 12.39
N ALA A 68 11.94 -5.22 11.59
CA ALA A 68 10.84 -6.19 11.66
C ALA A 68 11.20 -7.37 12.56
N GLY A 69 10.51 -7.50 13.69
CA GLY A 69 10.54 -8.67 14.56
C GLY A 69 9.38 -9.64 14.30
N THR A 70 9.48 -10.88 14.82
CA THR A 70 8.33 -11.81 14.84
C THR A 70 7.33 -11.46 15.94
N VAL A 71 6.04 -11.51 15.61
CA VAL A 71 4.91 -11.46 16.55
C VAL A 71 4.74 -12.83 17.20
N GLY A 72 4.75 -12.88 18.54
CA GLY A 72 4.90 -14.13 19.31
C GLY A 72 3.59 -14.75 19.77
N ASP A 73 2.72 -13.92 20.36
CA ASP A 73 1.41 -14.31 20.91
C ASP A 73 0.37 -14.57 19.80
N ILE A 74 -0.76 -15.21 20.10
CA ILE A 74 -1.86 -15.43 19.14
C ILE A 74 -2.86 -14.26 19.16
N ASP A 75 -3.19 -13.72 20.33
CA ASP A 75 -4.06 -12.54 20.43
C ASP A 75 -3.34 -11.31 19.83
N GLU A 76 -2.02 -11.20 20.04
CA GLU A 76 -1.15 -10.25 19.35
C GLU A 76 -1.19 -10.51 17.84
N LYS A 77 -1.10 -11.75 17.35
CA LYS A 77 -1.23 -12.04 15.90
C LYS A 77 -2.60 -11.69 15.32
N GLU A 78 -3.68 -11.74 16.10
CA GLU A 78 -5.01 -11.33 15.64
C GLU A 78 -5.17 -9.81 15.65
N ARG A 79 -4.83 -9.15 16.76
CA ARG A 79 -4.74 -7.67 16.84
C ARG A 79 -3.86 -7.12 15.71
N VAL A 80 -2.73 -7.76 15.46
CA VAL A 80 -1.73 -7.34 14.45
C VAL A 80 -2.09 -7.82 13.04
N LEU A 81 -2.95 -8.82 12.86
CA LEU A 81 -3.58 -9.13 11.56
C LEU A 81 -4.67 -8.12 11.20
N ALA A 82 -5.40 -7.61 12.19
CA ALA A 82 -6.36 -6.53 11.97
C ALA A 82 -5.66 -5.18 11.76
N ALA A 83 -4.66 -4.87 12.59
CA ALA A 83 -4.01 -3.55 12.66
C ALA A 83 -2.87 -3.35 11.67
N LEU A 84 -2.09 -4.42 11.40
CA LEU A 84 -1.00 -4.48 10.43
C LEU A 84 0.15 -3.48 10.75
N LEU A 85 1.29 -3.69 11.44
CA LEU A 85 2.07 -4.78 12.11
C LEU A 85 2.53 -4.25 13.49
N ARG A 86 3.61 -4.84 14.02
CA ARG A 86 4.62 -4.15 14.83
C ARG A 86 5.88 -3.88 13.97
N LEU A 87 6.23 -2.60 13.81
CA LEU A 87 7.61 -2.15 13.52
C LEU A 87 8.11 -1.49 14.81
N ASP A 88 9.41 -1.49 15.08
CA ASP A 88 9.89 -0.87 16.32
C ASP A 88 9.96 0.65 16.23
N ALA A 89 9.23 1.34 17.11
CA ALA A 89 8.95 2.76 16.97
C ALA A 89 10.16 3.66 17.28
N GLU A 90 11.16 3.14 18.01
CA GLU A 90 12.40 3.86 18.32
C GLU A 90 13.44 3.83 17.20
N SER A 91 13.34 2.88 16.24
CA SER A 91 14.25 2.78 15.07
C SER A 91 13.56 3.03 13.71
N THR A 92 12.33 3.55 13.70
CA THR A 92 11.55 3.72 12.46
C THR A 92 11.72 5.11 11.82
N ASP A 93 12.43 5.16 10.68
CA ASP A 93 12.51 6.32 9.79
C ASP A 93 11.35 6.30 8.76
N VAL A 94 10.73 7.47 8.52
CA VAL A 94 9.57 7.58 7.61
C VAL A 94 9.75 8.72 6.61
N ALA A 95 9.67 8.42 5.32
CA ALA A 95 9.61 9.39 4.24
C ALA A 95 8.23 9.36 3.55
N LEU A 96 7.62 10.54 3.39
CA LEU A 96 6.35 10.72 2.68
C LEU A 96 6.59 11.48 1.38
N THR A 97 6.01 11.01 0.28
CA THR A 97 6.01 11.70 -1.01
C THR A 97 4.60 11.69 -1.62
N ALA A 98 4.22 12.79 -2.26
CA ALA A 98 2.95 12.92 -2.94
C ALA A 98 3.08 13.86 -4.15
N ARG A 99 2.39 13.52 -5.24
CA ARG A 99 2.21 14.38 -6.41
C ARG A 99 0.73 14.46 -6.75
N ALA A 100 0.22 15.67 -6.90
CA ALA A 100 -1.15 15.93 -7.35
C ALA A 100 -1.13 17.19 -8.25
N GLY A 101 -1.78 17.11 -9.41
CA GLY A 101 -1.88 18.25 -10.33
C GLY A 101 -2.02 17.84 -11.80
N PRO A 102 -2.04 18.84 -12.71
CA PRO A 102 -2.01 18.62 -14.16
C PRO A 102 -0.62 18.14 -14.64
N PRO A 103 -0.46 17.93 -15.96
CA PRO A 103 0.86 17.93 -16.60
C PRO A 103 1.55 19.29 -16.49
N ASN A 104 2.85 19.33 -16.81
CA ASN A 104 3.62 20.55 -17.00
C ASN A 104 4.34 20.43 -18.33
N ASP A 105 3.75 20.99 -19.39
CA ASP A 105 4.33 20.99 -20.74
C ASP A 105 5.30 22.16 -20.93
N ASP A 106 6.37 21.95 -21.71
CA ASP A 106 7.26 23.03 -22.12
C ASP A 106 6.58 23.94 -23.15
N ALA A 107 7.01 25.20 -23.23
CA ALA A 107 6.41 26.20 -24.11
C ALA A 107 6.37 25.79 -25.60
N ALA A 108 7.32 24.95 -26.04
CA ALA A 108 7.38 24.43 -27.41
C ALA A 108 6.30 23.36 -27.71
N ASP A 109 5.80 22.65 -26.68
CA ASP A 109 4.81 21.58 -26.85
C ASP A 109 3.37 22.11 -26.89
N LEU A 110 3.13 23.34 -26.44
CA LEU A 110 1.78 23.92 -26.27
C LEU A 110 0.96 24.01 -27.57
N ASP A 111 1.61 24.19 -28.72
CA ASP A 111 0.95 24.31 -30.03
C ASP A 111 0.76 22.96 -30.76
N SER A 112 1.24 21.85 -30.19
CA SER A 112 1.24 20.51 -30.83
C SER A 112 -0.15 19.90 -31.15
N GLY A 113 -1.25 20.54 -30.73
CA GLY A 113 -2.63 20.10 -30.96
C GLY A 113 -3.08 18.86 -30.17
N TYR A 114 -2.18 18.12 -29.52
CA TYR A 114 -2.52 16.93 -28.75
C TYR A 114 -3.22 17.24 -27.42
N TRP A 115 -4.05 16.30 -26.96
CA TRP A 115 -4.67 16.37 -25.64
C TRP A 115 -3.64 16.16 -24.53
N ALA A 116 -3.75 16.92 -23.46
CA ALA A 116 -3.01 16.72 -22.23
C ALA A 116 -3.93 16.94 -21.02
N GLY A 117 -3.67 16.22 -19.93
CA GLY A 117 -4.49 16.27 -18.73
C GLY A 117 -4.22 15.14 -17.75
N VAL A 118 -5.23 14.85 -16.93
CA VAL A 118 -5.19 13.80 -15.92
C VAL A 118 -6.28 12.77 -16.23
N VAL A 119 -5.92 11.49 -16.23
CA VAL A 119 -6.88 10.37 -16.23
C VAL A 119 -6.97 9.85 -14.79
N PRO A 120 -8.04 10.15 -14.03
CA PRO A 120 -8.13 9.75 -12.62
C PRO A 120 -8.17 8.23 -12.46
N LEU A 121 -7.43 7.70 -11.49
CA LEU A 121 -7.44 6.29 -11.13
C LEU A 121 -8.11 6.10 -9.77
N ARG A 122 -8.92 5.05 -9.62
CA ARG A 122 -9.59 4.70 -8.37
C ARG A 122 -9.55 3.18 -8.22
N LEU A 123 -9.16 2.71 -7.02
CA LEU A 123 -9.28 1.30 -6.68
C LEU A 123 -10.68 1.04 -6.12
N THR A 124 -11.55 0.45 -6.93
CA THR A 124 -12.84 -0.08 -6.51
C THR A 124 -12.73 -1.59 -6.26
N ALA A 125 -13.58 -2.13 -5.39
CA ALA A 125 -13.77 -3.57 -5.30
C ALA A 125 -14.59 -4.04 -6.52
N GLY A 126 -14.23 -5.20 -7.09
CA GLY A 126 -15.07 -5.90 -8.06
C GLY A 126 -16.20 -6.66 -7.36
N ALA A 127 -17.00 -7.39 -8.15
CA ALA A 127 -17.88 -8.41 -7.59
C ALA A 127 -17.05 -9.51 -6.90
N ALA A 128 -17.62 -10.16 -5.88
CA ALA A 128 -16.96 -11.27 -5.21
C ALA A 128 -17.00 -12.53 -6.09
N GLU A 129 -15.83 -12.97 -6.56
CA GLU A 129 -15.68 -14.17 -7.39
C GLU A 129 -15.71 -15.44 -6.52
N PRO A 130 -16.61 -16.42 -6.79
CA PRO A 130 -16.66 -17.67 -6.04
C PRO A 130 -15.52 -18.62 -6.45
N HIS A 131 -14.99 -19.39 -5.49
CA HIS A 131 -14.00 -20.43 -5.76
C HIS A 131 -14.63 -21.57 -6.56
N CYS A 132 -14.07 -21.90 -7.73
CA CYS A 132 -14.66 -22.86 -8.68
C CYS A 132 -14.92 -24.26 -8.12
N ASP A 133 -14.04 -24.72 -7.22
CA ASP A 133 -14.12 -26.08 -6.65
C ASP A 133 -15.09 -26.18 -5.44
N LEU A 134 -15.78 -25.10 -5.08
CA LEU A 134 -16.73 -25.06 -3.97
C LEU A 134 -18.19 -24.97 -4.47
N PRO A 135 -19.16 -25.50 -3.72
CA PRO A 135 -20.58 -25.32 -4.03
C PRO A 135 -20.96 -23.83 -4.13
N THR A 136 -21.81 -23.49 -5.09
CA THR A 136 -22.28 -22.11 -5.32
C THR A 136 -22.84 -21.50 -4.03
N PRO A 137 -22.25 -20.41 -3.51
CA PRO A 137 -22.67 -19.84 -2.23
C PRO A 137 -24.05 -19.18 -2.35
N THR A 138 -24.90 -19.36 -1.34
CA THR A 138 -26.25 -18.76 -1.27
C THR A 138 -26.23 -17.26 -0.93
N GLY A 139 -25.05 -16.70 -0.65
CA GLY A 139 -24.83 -15.27 -0.43
C GLY A 139 -23.49 -14.99 0.25
N LEU A 140 -23.14 -13.71 0.35
CA LEU A 140 -21.93 -13.28 1.05
C LEU A 140 -22.13 -13.28 2.57
N ALA A 141 -21.08 -13.66 3.30
CA ALA A 141 -20.99 -13.56 4.75
C ALA A 141 -21.17 -12.09 5.19
N PRO A 142 -21.70 -11.80 6.39
CA PRO A 142 -22.01 -10.42 6.80
C PRO A 142 -20.83 -9.44 6.78
N SER A 143 -19.59 -9.93 6.94
CA SER A 143 -18.34 -9.16 6.86
C SER A 143 -17.83 -8.89 5.44
N LEU A 144 -18.53 -9.39 4.42
CA LEU A 144 -18.21 -9.26 2.99
C LEU A 144 -19.37 -8.60 2.20
N ARG A 145 -20.26 -7.87 2.88
CA ARG A 145 -21.40 -7.12 2.30
C ARG A 145 -21.12 -5.63 2.30
#